data_AF-A0A9D6UFC2-F1
#
_entry.id   AF-A0A9D6UFC2-F1
#
_cell.length_a   1.000
_cell.length_b   1.000
_cell.length_c   1.000
_cell.angle_alpha   90.00
_cell.angle_beta   90.00
_cell.angle_gamma   90.00
#
_symmetry.space_group_name_H-M   'P 1'
#
loop_
_entity.id
_entity.type
_entity.pdbx_description
1 polymer ?
#
loop_
_entity_poly.entity_id
_entity_poly.type
_entity_poly.pdbx_seq_one_letter_code
_entity_poly.pdbx_strand_id
1 'polypeptide(L)'
;IERDRARTYFQAYCAAAAYYFLEQAFTEIQAGRTKTWTEFEVPDEAIGCGFHEAVRGVLSHHLVIKDKKIANYHPYPPTPWNATPRDDFGTPGPYEDAVQNTPIFEENGPDKFKGIDIMRAVRSFDPCLPCGVHMYVGGGKTVKTTHSPMFGASRKSSP
;
A
#
# COMPACT_ATOMS: atom_id res chain seq x y z
N ILE A 1 14.77 1.47 -14.29
CA ILE A 1 15.00 2.84 -14.81
C ILE A 1 13.69 3.61 -15.02
N GLU A 2 12.73 3.08 -15.78
CA GLU A 2 11.48 3.83 -16.07
C GLU A 2 10.66 4.16 -14.82
N ARG A 3 10.58 3.24 -13.84
CA ARG A 3 9.93 3.51 -12.54
C ARG A 3 10.56 4.70 -11.80
N ASP A 4 11.88 4.79 -11.83
CA ASP A 4 12.63 5.85 -11.17
C ASP A 4 12.47 7.18 -11.90
N ARG A 5 12.50 7.15 -13.25
CA ARG A 5 12.19 8.30 -14.09
C ARG A 5 10.80 8.84 -13.78
N ALA A 6 9.77 7.98 -13.80
CA ALA A 6 8.40 8.37 -13.53
C ALA A 6 8.25 9.04 -12.15
N ARG A 7 8.96 8.52 -11.14
CA ARG A 7 8.96 9.11 -9.79
C ARG A 7 9.49 10.55 -9.78
N THR A 8 10.52 10.86 -10.54
CA THR A 8 11.02 12.25 -10.68
C THR A 8 10.01 13.15 -11.39
N TYR A 9 9.35 12.67 -12.44
CA TYR A 9 8.28 13.46 -13.09
C TYR A 9 7.11 13.71 -12.15
N PHE A 10 6.77 12.75 -11.28
CA PHE A 10 5.72 12.92 -10.30
C PHE A 10 6.03 14.01 -9.26
N GLN A 11 7.31 14.27 -8.95
CA GLN A 11 7.69 15.40 -8.08
C GLN A 11 7.29 16.74 -8.71
N ALA A 12 7.57 16.94 -9.99
CA ALA A 12 7.15 18.15 -10.72
C ALA A 12 5.63 18.23 -10.86
N TYR A 13 4.97 17.09 -11.11
CA TYR A 13 3.51 17.00 -11.15
C TYR A 13 2.87 17.47 -9.82
N CYS A 14 3.37 16.99 -8.68
CA CYS A 14 2.89 17.40 -7.36
C CYS A 14 3.08 18.91 -7.12
N ALA A 15 4.19 19.50 -7.58
CA ALA A 15 4.41 20.93 -7.46
C ALA A 15 3.36 21.74 -8.27
N ALA A 16 3.06 21.31 -9.49
CA ALA A 16 2.02 21.94 -10.31
C ALA A 16 0.62 21.77 -9.70
N ALA A 17 0.27 20.56 -9.23
CA ALA A 17 -1.01 20.30 -8.57
C ALA A 17 -1.18 21.12 -7.29
N ALA A 18 -0.11 21.25 -6.49
CA ALA A 18 -0.13 22.06 -5.27
C ALA A 18 -0.44 23.52 -5.55
N TYR A 19 0.08 24.09 -6.65
CA TYR A 19 -0.23 25.46 -7.05
C TYR A 19 -1.71 25.64 -7.35
N TYR A 20 -2.31 24.73 -8.13
CA TYR A 20 -3.74 24.74 -8.40
C TYR A 20 -4.58 24.65 -7.12
N PHE A 21 -4.23 23.73 -6.20
CA PHE A 21 -4.95 23.59 -4.93
C PHE A 21 -4.84 24.84 -4.04
N LEU A 22 -3.70 25.53 -4.08
CA LEU A 22 -3.49 26.80 -3.38
C LEU A 22 -4.43 27.89 -3.92
N GLU A 23 -4.57 27.99 -5.24
CA GLU A 23 -5.51 28.94 -5.87
C GLU A 23 -6.97 28.63 -5.50
N GLN A 24 -7.35 27.35 -5.48
CA GLN A 24 -8.69 26.94 -5.03
C GLN A 24 -8.90 27.31 -3.56
N ALA A 25 -7.92 27.05 -2.70
CA ALA A 25 -7.99 27.39 -1.28
C ALA A 25 -8.12 28.90 -1.06
N PHE A 26 -7.38 29.73 -1.79
CA PHE A 26 -7.53 31.19 -1.71
C PHE A 26 -8.91 31.65 -2.19
N THR A 27 -9.44 31.04 -3.26
CA THR A 27 -10.78 31.34 -3.75
C THR A 27 -11.85 31.09 -2.67
N GLU A 28 -11.78 29.95 -1.99
CA GLU A 28 -12.68 29.61 -0.88
C GLU A 28 -12.58 30.61 0.29
N ILE A 29 -11.34 30.95 0.69
CA ILE A 29 -11.07 31.89 1.78
C ILE A 29 -11.57 33.30 1.45
N GLN A 30 -11.29 33.80 0.24
CA GLN A 30 -11.72 35.13 -0.21
C GLN A 30 -13.24 35.24 -0.31
N ALA A 31 -13.93 34.14 -0.64
CA ALA A 31 -15.38 34.09 -0.62
C ALA A 31 -15.98 33.89 0.79
N GLY A 32 -15.15 33.88 1.84
CA GLY A 32 -15.56 33.74 3.24
C GLY A 32 -15.94 32.31 3.66
N ARG A 33 -15.72 31.30 2.80
CA ARG A 33 -16.06 29.89 3.08
C ARG A 33 -14.92 29.22 3.85
N THR A 34 -14.86 29.48 5.15
CA THR A 34 -13.77 29.03 6.03
C THR A 34 -14.14 27.86 6.95
N LYS A 35 -15.33 27.27 6.79
CA LYS A 35 -15.75 26.08 7.56
C LYS A 35 -14.94 24.86 7.10
N THR A 36 -14.21 24.23 8.02
CA THR A 36 -13.31 23.09 7.74
C THR A 36 -13.78 21.75 8.32
N TRP A 37 -14.91 21.73 9.02
CA TRP A 37 -15.41 20.55 9.74
C TRP A 37 -16.92 20.37 9.58
N THR A 38 -17.34 19.11 9.48
CA THR A 38 -18.76 18.72 9.51
C THR A 38 -18.95 17.64 10.58
N GLU A 39 -19.97 17.81 11.41
CA GLU A 39 -20.34 16.84 12.44
C GLU A 39 -20.82 15.53 11.81
N PHE A 40 -20.53 14.41 12.46
CA PHE A 40 -20.94 13.08 12.02
C PHE A 40 -21.25 12.21 13.24
N GLU A 41 -22.14 11.23 13.05
CA GLU A 41 -22.46 10.23 14.07
C GLU A 41 -21.87 8.87 13.66
N VAL A 42 -21.37 8.12 14.65
CA VAL A 42 -20.87 6.76 14.41
C VAL A 42 -22.07 5.81 14.29
N PRO A 43 -22.27 5.15 13.15
CA PRO A 43 -23.36 4.21 12.96
C PRO A 43 -23.19 2.97 13.83
N ASP A 44 -24.29 2.33 14.23
CA ASP A 44 -24.25 1.06 14.98
C ASP A 44 -23.64 -0.07 14.13
N GLU A 45 -24.07 -0.19 12.86
CA GLU A 45 -23.50 -1.10 11.87
C GLU A 45 -23.28 -0.37 10.53
N ALA A 46 -22.08 -0.53 9.93
CA ALA A 46 -21.77 0.04 8.63
C ALA A 46 -20.54 -0.63 7.99
N ILE A 47 -20.39 -0.45 6.68
CA ILE A 47 -19.15 -0.75 5.95
C ILE A 47 -18.63 0.52 5.28
N GLY A 48 -17.31 0.64 5.15
CA GLY A 48 -16.65 1.75 4.48
C GLY A 48 -15.38 1.33 3.78
N CYS A 49 -15.11 1.92 2.62
CA CYS A 49 -13.84 1.75 1.92
C CYS A 49 -13.26 3.12 1.56
N GLY A 50 -12.02 3.36 2.00
CA GLY A 50 -11.27 4.57 1.70
C GLY A 50 -10.17 4.26 0.69
N PHE A 51 -10.19 4.92 -0.47
CA PHE A 51 -9.16 4.80 -1.49
C PHE A 51 -8.29 6.05 -1.50
N HIS A 52 -6.98 5.85 -1.61
CA HIS A 52 -6.02 6.92 -1.75
C HIS A 52 -4.84 6.44 -2.59
N GLU A 53 -4.25 7.35 -3.36
CA GLU A 53 -2.99 7.08 -4.04
C GLU A 53 -1.85 7.45 -3.09
N ALA A 54 -1.25 6.45 -2.45
CA ALA A 54 -0.06 6.69 -1.64
C ALA A 54 1.17 6.94 -2.54
N VAL A 55 2.26 7.42 -1.95
CA VAL A 55 3.51 7.74 -2.68
C VAL A 55 4.07 6.56 -3.50
N ARG A 56 3.68 5.34 -3.15
CA ARG A 56 4.14 4.08 -3.76
C ARG A 56 3.06 3.37 -4.60
N GLY A 57 1.89 3.99 -4.79
CA GLY A 57 0.76 3.42 -5.50
C GLY A 57 -0.51 3.28 -4.65
N VAL A 58 -1.41 2.40 -5.09
CA VAL A 58 -2.72 2.17 -4.48
C VAL A 58 -2.67 1.89 -2.97
N LEU A 59 -3.52 2.59 -2.23
CA LEU A 59 -3.84 2.34 -0.83
C LEU A 59 -5.35 2.22 -0.67
N SER A 60 -5.80 1.13 -0.06
CA SER A 60 -7.22 0.95 0.29
C SER A 60 -7.38 0.54 1.75
N HIS A 61 -8.26 1.22 2.47
CA HIS A 61 -8.64 0.89 3.84
C HIS A 61 -10.07 0.36 3.82
N HIS A 62 -10.28 -0.86 4.32
CA HIS A 62 -11.60 -1.48 4.41
C HIS A 62 -12.01 -1.57 5.88
N LEU A 63 -13.12 -0.90 6.24
CA LEU A 63 -13.66 -0.80 7.59
C LEU A 63 -15.03 -1.46 7.67
N VAL A 64 -15.24 -2.25 8.72
CA VAL A 64 -16.56 -2.74 9.13
C VAL A 64 -16.80 -2.30 10.57
N ILE A 65 -17.92 -1.62 10.80
CA ILE A 65 -18.38 -1.16 12.11
C ILE A 65 -19.52 -2.08 12.57
N LYS A 66 -19.46 -2.51 13.82
CA LYS A 66 -20.54 -3.22 14.52
C LYS A 66 -20.56 -2.81 15.99
N ASP A 67 -21.74 -2.57 16.55
CA ASP A 67 -21.94 -2.08 17.92
C ASP A 67 -21.10 -0.83 18.21
N LYS A 68 -21.03 0.10 17.24
CA LYS A 68 -20.19 1.32 17.27
C LYS A 68 -18.68 1.06 17.48
N LYS A 69 -18.22 -0.17 17.22
CA LYS A 69 -16.82 -0.57 17.31
C LYS A 69 -16.32 -1.07 15.96
N ILE A 70 -15.00 -1.03 15.77
CA ILE A 70 -14.35 -1.64 14.61
C ILE A 70 -14.48 -3.16 14.74
N ALA A 71 -15.33 -3.76 13.92
CA ALA A 71 -15.50 -5.20 13.85
C ALA A 71 -14.45 -5.82 12.92
N ASN A 72 -14.05 -5.11 11.87
CA ASN A 72 -13.01 -5.53 10.96
C ASN A 72 -12.29 -4.32 10.34
N TYR A 73 -10.97 -4.41 10.18
CA TYR A 73 -10.16 -3.36 9.55
C TYR A 73 -8.98 -3.93 8.80
N HIS A 74 -8.94 -3.69 7.49
CA HIS A 74 -7.87 -4.19 6.63
C HIS A 74 -7.34 -3.07 5.72
N PRO A 75 -6.15 -2.53 6.03
CA PRO A 75 -5.43 -1.68 5.10
C PRO A 75 -4.63 -2.55 4.12
N TYR A 76 -4.78 -2.27 2.82
CA TYR A 76 -3.94 -2.80 1.76
C TYR A 76 -3.14 -1.65 1.13
N PRO A 77 -1.95 -1.33 1.70
CA PRO A 77 -0.97 -0.45 1.06
C PRO A 77 -0.43 -1.01 -0.27
N PRO A 78 0.40 -0.26 -1.00
CA PRO A 78 0.92 -0.71 -2.29
C PRO A 78 2.03 -1.77 -2.16
N THR A 79 2.85 -1.72 -1.10
CA THR A 79 3.93 -2.71 -0.91
C THR A 79 3.44 -4.14 -0.78
N PRO A 80 2.35 -4.47 -0.05
CA PRO A 80 1.75 -5.80 -0.09
C PRO A 80 1.53 -6.35 -1.50
N TRP A 81 1.04 -5.53 -2.44
CA TRP A 81 0.85 -5.95 -3.83
C TRP A 81 2.18 -6.28 -4.53
N ASN A 82 3.17 -5.40 -4.38
CA ASN A 82 4.45 -5.54 -5.07
C ASN A 82 5.36 -6.61 -4.46
N ALA A 83 5.29 -6.80 -3.15
CA ALA A 83 6.12 -7.72 -2.36
C ALA A 83 5.38 -9.02 -2.01
N THR A 84 4.30 -9.33 -2.72
CA THR A 84 3.61 -10.62 -2.57
C THR A 84 4.56 -11.78 -2.86
N PRO A 85 4.50 -12.87 -2.08
CA PRO A 85 5.08 -14.14 -2.51
C PRO A 85 4.22 -14.76 -3.63
N ARG A 86 4.61 -15.94 -4.10
CA ARG A 86 3.76 -16.74 -5.01
C ARG A 86 2.36 -16.92 -4.44
N ASP A 87 1.36 -16.72 -5.30
CA ASP A 87 -0.04 -16.98 -4.97
C ASP A 87 -0.36 -18.49 -4.96
N ASP A 88 -1.62 -18.84 -4.66
CA ASP A 88 -2.09 -20.23 -4.63
C ASP A 88 -2.01 -20.94 -6.00
N PHE A 89 -1.86 -20.19 -7.09
CA PHE A 89 -1.65 -20.70 -8.45
C PHE A 89 -0.16 -20.80 -8.81
N GLY A 90 0.74 -20.39 -7.91
CA GLY A 90 2.19 -20.39 -8.11
C GLY A 90 2.72 -19.17 -8.86
N THR A 91 1.89 -18.15 -9.13
CA THR A 91 2.29 -16.94 -9.85
C THR A 91 3.18 -16.07 -8.96
N PRO A 92 4.42 -15.74 -9.37
CA PRO A 92 5.31 -14.89 -8.57
C PRO A 92 4.79 -13.46 -8.47
N GLY A 93 5.03 -12.82 -7.33
CA GLY A 93 4.73 -11.40 -7.15
C GLY A 93 5.68 -10.49 -7.94
N PRO A 94 5.36 -9.18 -8.08
CA PRO A 94 6.15 -8.26 -8.90
C PRO A 94 7.64 -8.16 -8.54
N TYR A 95 8.00 -8.32 -7.27
CA TYR A 95 9.42 -8.35 -6.87
C TYR A 95 10.12 -9.62 -7.36
N GLU A 96 9.52 -10.77 -7.13
CA GLU A 96 10.09 -12.06 -7.54
C GLU A 96 10.22 -12.14 -9.06
N ASP A 97 9.19 -11.70 -9.79
CA ASP A 97 9.19 -11.66 -11.25
C ASP A 97 10.23 -10.68 -11.79
N ALA A 98 10.30 -9.45 -11.27
CA ALA A 98 11.27 -8.46 -11.72
C ALA A 98 12.72 -8.92 -11.50
N VAL A 99 13.01 -9.57 -10.37
CA VAL A 99 14.36 -10.07 -10.07
C VAL A 99 14.72 -11.25 -10.95
N GLN A 100 13.81 -12.21 -11.17
CA GLN A 100 14.04 -13.34 -12.08
C GLN A 100 14.35 -12.88 -13.51
N ASN A 101 13.72 -11.79 -13.93
CA ASN A 101 13.89 -11.21 -15.26
C ASN A 101 15.06 -10.19 -15.36
N THR A 102 15.87 -10.02 -14.31
CA THR A 102 16.99 -9.07 -14.31
C THR A 102 18.31 -9.74 -14.74
N PRO A 103 18.86 -9.41 -15.92
CA PRO A 103 20.21 -9.85 -16.28
C PRO A 103 21.27 -9.20 -15.39
N ILE A 104 22.35 -9.94 -15.12
CA ILE A 104 23.47 -9.48 -14.30
C ILE A 104 24.50 -8.77 -15.19
N PHE A 105 24.70 -7.48 -14.95
CA PHE A 105 25.73 -6.67 -15.61
C PHE A 105 26.93 -6.41 -14.71
N GLU A 106 26.84 -6.75 -13.43
CA GLU A 106 27.93 -6.66 -12.48
C GLU A 106 29.16 -7.47 -12.93
N GLU A 107 30.32 -6.80 -13.06
CA GLU A 107 31.58 -7.39 -13.51
C GLU A 107 32.36 -8.10 -12.38
N ASN A 108 31.86 -8.05 -11.14
CA ASN A 108 32.51 -8.73 -10.01
C ASN A 108 32.33 -10.24 -10.13
N GLY A 109 33.41 -10.98 -9.91
CA GLY A 109 33.34 -12.44 -9.77
C GLY A 109 32.52 -12.89 -8.56
N PRO A 110 32.17 -14.18 -8.47
CA PRO A 110 31.29 -14.73 -7.43
C PRO A 110 31.73 -14.38 -6.00
N ASP A 111 33.04 -14.34 -5.74
CA ASP A 111 33.61 -14.07 -4.42
C ASP A 111 33.43 -12.62 -3.94
N LYS A 112 33.14 -11.69 -4.87
CA LYS A 112 32.94 -10.25 -4.60
C LYS A 112 31.59 -9.76 -5.11
N PHE A 113 30.66 -10.68 -5.35
CA PHE A 113 29.35 -10.36 -5.89
C PHE A 113 28.53 -9.55 -4.90
N LYS A 114 28.06 -8.37 -5.34
CA LYS A 114 27.22 -7.46 -4.54
C LYS A 114 25.73 -7.57 -4.90
N GLY A 115 25.42 -8.10 -6.09
CA GLY A 115 24.05 -8.19 -6.60
C GLY A 115 23.46 -6.82 -6.90
N ILE A 116 24.26 -5.87 -7.41
CA ILE A 116 23.83 -4.48 -7.56
C ILE A 116 22.63 -4.33 -8.51
N ASP A 117 22.54 -5.15 -9.55
CA ASP A 117 21.46 -5.09 -10.53
C ASP A 117 20.13 -5.57 -9.94
N ILE A 118 20.16 -6.67 -9.17
CA ILE A 118 19.02 -7.16 -8.39
C ILE A 118 18.56 -6.08 -7.39
N MET A 119 19.53 -5.49 -6.70
CA MET A 119 19.31 -4.43 -5.72
C MET A 119 18.71 -3.16 -6.32
N ARG A 120 19.09 -2.81 -7.56
CA ARG A 120 18.49 -1.71 -8.33
C ARG A 120 17.07 -2.03 -8.75
N ALA A 121 16.82 -3.27 -9.22
CA ALA A 121 15.48 -3.71 -9.61
C ALA A 121 14.49 -3.59 -8.45
N VAL A 122 14.83 -4.12 -7.27
CA VAL A 122 13.95 -4.06 -6.09
C VAL A 122 13.77 -2.63 -5.57
N ARG A 123 14.86 -1.84 -5.46
CA ARG A 123 14.76 -0.44 -5.00
C ARG A 123 13.93 0.44 -5.93
N SER A 124 13.82 0.08 -7.22
CA SER A 124 12.97 0.83 -8.15
C SER A 124 11.48 0.80 -7.79
N PHE A 125 11.05 -0.13 -6.94
CA PHE A 125 9.70 -0.19 -6.39
C PHE A 125 9.52 0.55 -5.04
N ASP A 126 10.59 1.12 -4.47
CA ASP A 126 10.58 1.80 -3.16
C ASP A 126 9.94 0.94 -2.04
N PRO A 127 10.60 -0.16 -1.63
CA PRO A 127 10.04 -1.10 -0.66
C PRO A 127 9.83 -0.47 0.73
N CYS A 128 8.59 -0.49 1.23
CA CYS A 128 8.23 -0.14 2.61
C CYS A 128 7.76 -1.40 3.36
N LEU A 129 8.68 -2.14 3.98
CA LEU A 129 8.33 -3.37 4.70
C LEU A 129 7.38 -3.17 5.90
N PRO A 130 7.44 -2.05 6.65
CA PRO A 130 6.40 -1.76 7.65
C PRO A 130 4.99 -1.69 7.04
N CYS A 131 4.88 -1.13 5.83
CA CYS A 131 3.63 -1.09 5.06
C CYS A 131 3.22 -2.49 4.54
N GLY A 132 4.20 -3.36 4.27
CA GLY A 132 4.01 -4.71 3.75
C GLY A 132 3.30 -5.68 4.70
N VAL A 133 3.62 -5.61 6.00
CA VAL A 133 3.10 -6.58 6.98
C VAL A 133 2.12 -5.93 7.96
N HIS A 134 2.23 -4.62 8.23
CA HIS A 134 1.40 -3.74 9.08
C HIS A 134 1.06 -4.22 10.51
N MET A 135 1.22 -5.51 10.84
CA MET A 135 1.03 -6.12 12.14
C MET A 135 2.14 -7.12 12.42
N TYR A 136 3.00 -6.83 13.41
CA TYR A 136 3.98 -7.75 13.95
C TYR A 136 3.62 -8.08 15.40
N VAL A 137 3.37 -9.36 15.67
CA VAL A 137 2.84 -9.80 16.98
C VAL A 137 3.93 -9.86 18.06
N GLY A 138 5.22 -9.78 17.70
CA GLY A 138 6.32 -9.89 18.65
C GLY A 138 6.27 -11.18 19.49
N GLY A 139 6.45 -11.06 20.81
CA GLY A 139 6.24 -12.15 21.77
C GLY A 139 4.78 -12.34 22.22
N GLY A 140 3.84 -11.63 21.59
CA GLY A 140 2.41 -11.72 21.87
C GLY A 140 1.84 -13.08 21.46
N LYS A 141 0.88 -13.59 22.24
CA LYS A 141 0.24 -14.87 21.95
C LYS A 141 -0.80 -14.68 20.85
N THR A 142 -0.52 -15.19 19.66
CA THR A 142 -1.51 -15.27 18.57
C THR A 142 -2.71 -16.08 19.03
N VAL A 143 -3.87 -15.43 19.19
CA VAL A 143 -5.12 -16.08 19.62
C VAL A 143 -5.75 -16.86 18.47
N LYS A 144 -5.69 -16.32 17.23
CA LYS A 144 -6.20 -16.97 16.02
C LYS A 144 -5.56 -16.35 14.77
N THR A 145 -4.88 -17.16 13.97
CA THR A 145 -4.41 -16.76 12.63
C THR A 145 -5.44 -17.18 11.60
N THR A 146 -5.89 -16.24 10.77
CA THR A 146 -6.73 -16.57 9.61
C THR A 146 -6.05 -15.97 8.38
N HIS A 147 -5.45 -16.81 7.55
CA HIS A 147 -4.96 -16.38 6.23
C HIS A 147 -6.17 -16.36 5.30
N SER A 148 -6.53 -15.18 4.78
CA SER A 148 -7.58 -15.04 3.77
C SER A 148 -6.98 -14.32 2.56
N PRO A 149 -6.59 -15.05 1.49
CA PRO A 149 -6.07 -14.45 0.28
C PRO A 149 -7.25 -13.98 -0.58
N MET A 150 -7.92 -12.89 -0.16
CA MET A 150 -9.14 -12.36 -0.78
C MET A 150 -10.34 -13.33 -0.85
N PHE A 151 -11.52 -12.73 -0.87
CA PHE A 151 -12.85 -13.33 -0.72
C PHE A 151 -13.17 -13.89 0.66
N GLY A 152 -14.29 -13.41 1.21
CA GLY A 152 -14.97 -14.02 2.33
C GLY A 152 -15.41 -15.44 1.99
N ALA A 153 -14.46 -16.37 2.02
CA ALA A 153 -14.73 -17.78 2.14
C ALA A 153 -15.37 -17.96 3.52
N SER A 154 -16.71 -17.90 3.50
CA SER A 154 -17.56 -18.33 4.59
C SER A 154 -17.08 -19.71 5.05
N ARG A 155 -16.29 -19.74 6.12
CA ARG A 155 -15.97 -20.97 6.79
C ARG A 155 -17.26 -21.35 7.50
N LYS A 156 -18.08 -22.18 6.84
CA LYS A 156 -19.13 -22.94 7.52
C LYS A 156 -18.46 -23.58 8.74
N SER A 157 -18.88 -23.18 9.93
CA SER A 157 -18.60 -23.93 11.14
C SER A 157 -19.17 -25.32 10.93
N SER A 158 -18.28 -26.26 10.66
CA SER A 158 -18.61 -27.69 10.73
C SER A 158 -18.42 -28.12 12.19
N PRO A 159 -19.25 -29.05 12.68
CA PRO A 159 -19.67 -29.17 14.08
C PRO A 159 -18.55 -29.36 15.10
#